data_AF-A0A011TXX1-F1
#
_entry.id   AF-A0A011TXX1-F1
#
_cell.length_a   1.000
_cell.length_b   1.000
_cell.length_c   1.000
_cell.angle_alpha   90.00
_cell.angle_beta   90.00
_cell.angle_gamma   90.00
#
_symmetry.space_group_name_H-M   'P 1'
#
loop_
_entity.id
_entity.type
_entity.pdbx_description
1 polymer ?
#
loop_
_entity_poly.entity_id
_entity_poly.type
_entity_poly.pdbx_seq_one_letter_code
_entity_poly.pdbx_strand_id
1 'polypeptide(L)'
;MGERYPENQMEFAPETPERWKEFADRREALLVDYGYNTARAYWADLQDWFEWAVERDKDVLALTEQDRTQYVALLRRRKYSENTIRRRVVVLGLLYRTVASEDEEAAALNRRQAKAADRGREE
;
A
#
# COMPACT_ATOMS: atom_id res chain seq x y z
N MET A 1 -29.46 -17.00 30.52
CA MET A 1 -28.33 -16.04 30.58
C MET A 1 -27.54 -16.20 29.30
N GLY A 2 -27.32 -15.09 28.58
CA GLY A 2 -26.85 -15.11 27.19
C GLY A 2 -25.48 -15.73 27.02
N GLU A 3 -25.39 -16.61 26.03
CA GLU A 3 -24.15 -17.13 25.47
C GLU A 3 -23.35 -15.93 24.94
N ARG A 4 -22.35 -15.52 25.71
CA ARG A 4 -21.42 -14.46 25.35
C ARG A 4 -20.58 -15.02 24.22
N TYR A 5 -20.71 -14.41 23.05
CA TYR A 5 -20.06 -14.68 21.76
C TYR A 5 -18.95 -15.76 21.78
N PRO A 6 -19.05 -16.83 20.95
CA PRO A 6 -17.99 -17.81 20.83
C PRO A 6 -16.72 -17.15 20.24
N GLU A 7 -15.80 -16.79 21.14
CA GLU A 7 -14.51 -16.16 20.83
C GLU A 7 -13.60 -17.06 19.97
N ASN A 8 -14.01 -18.32 19.76
CA ASN A 8 -13.31 -19.34 18.98
C ASN A 8 -13.78 -19.48 17.52
N GLN A 9 -14.72 -18.64 17.06
CA GLN A 9 -15.21 -18.65 15.66
C GLN A 9 -14.88 -17.36 14.90
N MET A 10 -13.92 -16.55 15.36
CA MET A 10 -13.27 -15.63 14.44
C MET A 10 -12.41 -16.46 13.49
N GLU A 11 -12.99 -16.85 12.36
CA GLU A 11 -12.23 -17.26 11.18
C GLU A 11 -11.21 -16.14 10.95
N PHE A 12 -9.93 -16.44 11.24
CA PHE A 12 -8.86 -15.49 10.98
C PHE A 12 -9.02 -15.05 9.53
N ALA A 13 -9.01 -13.73 9.29
CA ALA A 13 -9.12 -13.21 7.95
C ALA A 13 -8.18 -14.01 7.03
N PRO A 14 -8.66 -14.52 5.89
CA PRO A 14 -7.86 -15.39 5.03
C PRO A 14 -6.52 -14.71 4.80
N GLU A 15 -5.43 -15.49 4.89
CA GLU A 15 -4.08 -14.96 4.71
C GLU A 15 -4.06 -14.10 3.45
N THR A 16 -3.66 -12.84 3.63
CA THR A 16 -3.56 -11.90 2.53
C THR A 16 -2.66 -12.54 1.48
N PRO A 17 -3.15 -12.77 0.24
CA PRO A 17 -2.37 -13.43 -0.80
C PRO A 17 -0.98 -12.83 -0.88
N GLU A 18 0.05 -13.66 -1.11
CA GLU A 18 1.46 -13.22 -1.05
C GLU A 18 1.74 -11.97 -1.92
N ARG A 19 1.06 -11.88 -3.07
CA ARG A 19 1.07 -10.70 -3.96
C ARG A 19 0.66 -9.37 -3.31
N TRP A 20 -0.05 -9.40 -2.19
CA TRP A 20 -0.57 -8.24 -1.47
C TRP A 20 0.12 -7.98 -0.13
N LYS A 21 1.02 -8.87 0.31
CA LYS A 21 1.79 -8.68 1.56
C LYS A 21 2.64 -7.42 1.49
N GLU A 22 3.32 -7.20 0.38
CA GLU A 22 4.17 -6.01 0.17
C GLU A 22 3.38 -4.70 0.28
N PHE A 23 2.16 -4.66 -0.25
CA PHE A 23 1.28 -3.49 -0.08
C PHE A 23 0.89 -3.29 1.38
N ALA A 24 0.53 -4.36 2.09
CA ALA A 24 0.16 -4.30 3.50
C ALA A 24 1.33 -3.81 4.35
N ASP A 25 2.52 -4.37 4.17
CA ASP A 25 3.73 -3.99 4.92
C ASP A 25 4.08 -2.52 4.69
N ARG A 26 4.05 -2.05 3.44
CA ARG A 26 4.29 -0.65 3.09
C ARG A 26 3.24 0.30 3.66
N ARG A 27 1.98 -0.12 3.66
CA ARG A 27 0.90 0.64 4.30
C ARG A 27 1.18 0.77 5.79
N GLU A 28 1.46 -0.32 6.50
CA GLU A 28 1.73 -0.28 7.94
C GLU A 28 2.97 0.57 8.25
N ALA A 29 4.04 0.43 7.46
CA ALA A 29 5.26 1.24 7.58
C ALA A 29 4.97 2.74 7.39
N LEU A 30 4.16 3.13 6.40
CA LEU A 30 3.77 4.52 6.20
C LEU A 30 2.97 5.08 7.38
N LEU A 31 2.15 4.25 8.03
CA LEU A 31 1.23 4.70 9.07
C LEU A 31 1.86 4.81 10.46
N VAL A 32 3.03 4.19 10.68
CA VAL A 32 3.68 4.13 12.00
C VAL A 32 4.03 5.52 12.57
N ASP A 33 4.33 6.49 11.70
CA ASP A 33 4.73 7.84 12.07
C ASP A 33 3.54 8.79 12.37
N TYR A 34 2.31 8.31 12.18
CA TYR A 34 1.10 9.13 12.33
C TYR A 34 0.33 8.84 13.61
N GLY A 35 -0.21 9.89 14.24
CA GLY A 35 -1.14 9.73 15.37
C GLY A 35 -2.39 8.94 14.96
N TYR A 36 -2.98 8.21 15.93
CA TYR A 36 -4.07 7.24 15.71
C TYR A 36 -5.19 7.70 14.75
N ASN A 37 -5.72 8.91 14.93
CA ASN A 37 -6.82 9.41 14.08
C ASN A 37 -6.40 9.61 12.63
N THR A 38 -5.18 10.09 12.41
CA THR A 38 -4.60 10.28 11.07
C THR A 38 -4.28 8.92 10.45
N ALA A 39 -3.64 8.03 11.21
CA ALA A 39 -3.33 6.68 10.77
C ALA A 39 -4.60 5.92 10.36
N ARG A 40 -5.66 5.99 11.16
CA ARG A 40 -6.98 5.38 10.86
C ARG A 40 -7.59 5.94 9.57
N ALA A 41 -7.54 7.25 9.36
CA ALA A 41 -8.09 7.86 8.16
C ALA A 41 -7.29 7.45 6.92
N TYR A 42 -5.96 7.46 7.01
CA TYR A 42 -5.07 7.09 5.92
C TYR A 42 -5.18 5.60 5.59
N TRP A 43 -5.30 4.75 6.61
CA TRP A 43 -5.56 3.33 6.45
C TRP A 43 -6.82 3.08 5.63
N ALA A 44 -7.93 3.74 5.97
CA ALA A 44 -9.19 3.59 5.23
C ALA A 44 -9.08 4.11 3.79
N ASP A 45 -8.37 5.22 3.59
CA ASP A 45 -8.14 5.79 2.26
C ASP A 45 -7.29 4.85 1.37
N LEU A 46 -6.28 4.18 1.94
CA LEU A 46 -5.44 3.19 1.25
C LEU A 46 -6.17 1.87 1.03
N GLN A 47 -7.02 1.46 1.96
CA GLN A 47 -7.85 0.26 1.81
C GLN A 47 -8.84 0.42 0.65
N ASP A 48 -9.53 1.55 0.55
CA ASP A 48 -10.44 1.83 -0.58
C ASP A 48 -9.70 1.84 -1.94
N TRP A 49 -8.43 2.23 -1.96
CA TRP A 49 -7.59 2.17 -3.15
C TRP A 49 -7.21 0.74 -3.53
N PHE A 50 -6.79 -0.05 -2.54
CA PHE A 50 -6.49 -1.46 -2.70
C PHE A 50 -7.67 -2.22 -3.28
N GLU A 51 -8.86 -2.06 -2.70
CA GLU A 51 -10.08 -2.71 -3.17
C GLU A 51 -10.39 -2.32 -4.62
N TRP A 52 -10.30 -1.04 -4.95
CA TRP A 52 -10.54 -0.56 -6.32
C TRP A 52 -9.60 -1.19 -7.35
N ALA A 53 -8.33 -1.36 -6.99
CA ALA A 53 -7.31 -1.94 -7.86
C ALA A 53 -7.48 -3.46 -8.01
N VAL A 54 -7.74 -4.17 -6.90
CA VAL A 54 -8.00 -5.62 -6.89
C VAL A 54 -9.25 -5.97 -7.69
N GLU A 55 -10.34 -5.20 -7.54
CA GLU A 55 -11.57 -5.35 -8.34
C GLU A 55 -11.32 -5.26 -9.86
N ARG A 56 -10.22 -4.63 -10.27
CA ARG A 56 -9.85 -4.37 -11.67
C ARG A 56 -8.67 -5.20 -12.15
N ASP A 57 -8.26 -6.18 -11.34
CA ASP A 57 -7.09 -7.03 -11.59
C ASP A 57 -5.82 -6.21 -11.89
N LYS A 58 -5.62 -5.12 -11.14
CA LYS A 58 -4.45 -4.25 -11.27
C LYS A 58 -3.47 -4.50 -10.14
N ASP A 59 -2.18 -4.34 -10.44
CA ASP A 59 -1.14 -4.30 -9.42
C ASP A 59 -1.25 -3.00 -8.62
N VAL A 60 -1.54 -3.11 -7.33
CA VAL A 60 -1.79 -1.99 -6.40
C VAL A 60 -0.55 -1.10 -6.24
N LEU A 61 0.66 -1.65 -6.41
CA LEU A 61 1.93 -0.95 -6.22
C LEU A 61 2.49 -0.34 -7.52
N ALA A 62 1.96 -0.73 -8.68
CA ALA A 62 2.43 -0.30 -10.01
C ALA A 62 1.37 0.47 -10.84
N LEU A 63 0.47 1.21 -10.19
CA LEU A 63 -0.60 1.93 -10.88
C LEU A 63 -0.14 3.19 -11.60
N THR A 64 -0.63 3.37 -12.82
CA THR A 64 -0.27 4.48 -13.70
C THR A 64 -0.96 5.80 -13.30
N GLU A 65 -0.49 6.92 -13.85
CA GLU A 65 -1.20 8.21 -13.71
C GLU A 65 -2.62 8.18 -14.27
N GLN A 66 -2.85 7.38 -15.32
CA GLN A 66 -4.17 7.15 -15.88
C GLN A 66 -5.09 6.44 -14.88
N ASP A 67 -4.57 5.48 -14.12
CA ASP A 67 -5.34 4.77 -13.08
C ASP A 67 -5.73 5.71 -11.94
N ARG A 68 -4.79 6.56 -11.50
CA ARG A 68 -5.08 7.60 -10.50
C ARG A 68 -6.18 8.55 -10.98
N THR A 69 -6.14 8.94 -12.24
CA THR A 69 -7.18 9.80 -12.85
C THR A 69 -8.55 9.12 -12.86
N GLN A 70 -8.61 7.84 -13.23
CA GLN A 70 -9.85 7.06 -13.22
C GLN A 70 -10.42 6.90 -11.82
N TYR A 71 -9.57 6.63 -10.82
CA TYR A 71 -9.99 6.54 -9.43
C TYR A 71 -10.52 7.88 -8.90
N VAL A 72 -9.82 8.98 -9.16
CA VAL A 72 -10.32 10.32 -8.78
C VAL A 72 -11.66 10.62 -9.44
N ALA A 73 -11.85 10.28 -10.72
CA ALA A 73 -13.13 10.42 -11.40
C ALA A 73 -14.23 9.58 -10.74
N LEU A 74 -13.91 8.35 -10.31
CA LEU A 74 -14.84 7.50 -9.55
C LEU A 74 -15.23 8.14 -8.22
N LEU A 75 -14.28 8.67 -7.45
CA LEU A 75 -14.56 9.33 -6.17
C LEU A 75 -15.49 10.53 -6.35
N ARG A 76 -15.26 11.34 -7.40
CA ARG A 76 -16.13 12.46 -7.76
C ARG A 76 -17.55 11.99 -8.10
N ARG A 77 -17.70 10.88 -8.85
CA ARG A 77 -18.99 10.27 -9.16
C ARG A 77 -19.73 9.76 -7.92
N ARG A 78 -18.99 9.22 -6.95
CA ARG A 78 -19.49 8.79 -5.63
C ARG A 78 -19.78 9.96 -4.67
N LYS A 79 -19.63 11.21 -5.10
CA LYS A 79 -19.93 12.42 -4.33
C LYS A 79 -19.10 12.59 -3.05
N TYR A 80 -17.89 12.04 -3.02
CA TYR A 80 -16.95 12.37 -1.94
C TYR A 80 -16.59 13.86 -1.96
N SER A 81 -16.32 14.42 -0.78
CA SER A 81 -15.88 15.82 -0.65
C SER A 81 -14.52 16.04 -1.31
N GLU A 82 -14.26 17.27 -1.80
CA GLU A 82 -12.95 17.63 -2.35
C GLU A 82 -11.81 17.44 -1.33
N ASN A 83 -12.10 17.64 -0.03
CA ASN A 83 -11.13 17.41 1.04
C ASN A 83 -10.75 15.91 1.12
N THR A 84 -11.76 15.03 1.12
CA THR A 84 -11.54 13.57 1.09
C THR A 84 -10.74 13.15 -0.14
N ILE A 85 -11.09 13.67 -1.31
CA ILE A 85 -10.39 13.35 -2.57
C ILE A 85 -8.94 13.80 -2.50
N ARG A 86 -8.66 15.04 -2.06
CA ARG A 86 -7.29 15.55 -1.91
C ARG A 86 -6.48 14.71 -0.93
N ARG A 87 -7.05 14.39 0.23
CA ARG A 87 -6.38 13.55 1.23
C ARG A 87 -6.00 12.19 0.65
N ARG A 88 -6.92 11.54 -0.07
CA ARG A 88 -6.63 10.27 -0.75
C ARG A 88 -5.48 10.38 -1.75
N VAL A 89 -5.49 11.42 -2.60
CA VAL A 89 -4.38 11.63 -3.56
C VAL A 89 -3.05 11.87 -2.84
N VAL A 90 -3.05 12.62 -1.73
CA VAL A 90 -1.84 12.85 -0.93
C VAL A 90 -1.31 11.55 -0.35
N VAL A 91 -2.16 10.77 0.33
CA VAL A 91 -1.76 9.52 0.97
C VAL A 91 -1.25 8.50 -0.06
N LEU A 92 -1.88 8.42 -1.23
CA LEU A 92 -1.37 7.62 -2.34
C LEU A 92 0.01 8.10 -2.80
N GLY A 93 0.21 9.41 -2.94
CA GLY A 93 1.50 9.98 -3.28
C GLY A 93 2.60 9.65 -2.26
N LEU A 94 2.25 9.58 -0.97
CA LEU A 94 3.17 9.15 0.09
C LEU A 94 3.53 7.68 -0.05
N LEU A 95 2.54 6.80 -0.28
CA LEU A 95 2.77 5.37 -0.51
C LEU A 95 3.70 5.14 -1.72
N TYR A 96 3.46 5.78 -2.86
CA TYR A 96 4.33 5.56 -4.03
C TYR A 96 5.74 6.15 -3.87
N ARG A 97 5.92 7.15 -2.99
CA ARG A 97 7.25 7.66 -2.68
C ARG A 97 8.06 6.66 -1.86
N THR A 98 7.41 5.94 -0.93
CA THR A 98 8.10 4.88 -0.17
C THR A 98 8.49 3.74 -1.11
N VAL A 99 7.62 3.35 -2.05
CA VAL A 99 7.91 2.36 -3.11
C VAL A 99 9.17 2.76 -3.90
N ALA A 100 9.21 3.97 -4.45
CA ALA A 100 10.34 4.42 -5.26
C ALA A 100 11.66 4.46 -4.46
N SER A 101 11.59 4.82 -3.18
CA SER A 101 12.79 4.89 -2.32
C SER A 101 13.36 3.50 -2.03
N GLU A 102 12.49 2.52 -1.72
CA GLU A 102 12.91 1.13 -1.47
C GLU A 102 13.46 0.46 -2.74
N ASP A 103 12.84 0.69 -3.90
CA ASP A 103 13.33 0.19 -5.18
C ASP A 103 14.73 0.74 -5.51
N GLU A 104 14.96 2.03 -5.25
CA GLU A 104 16.27 2.67 -5.43
C GLU A 104 17.35 2.09 -4.50
N GLU A 105 17.00 1.85 -3.23
CA GLU A 105 17.90 1.23 -2.25
C GLU A 105 18.23 -0.22 -2.61
N ALA A 106 17.24 -1.01 -2.99
CA ALA A 106 17.42 -2.38 -3.46
C ALA A 106 18.34 -2.44 -4.69
N ALA A 107 18.12 -1.54 -5.66
CA ALA A 107 18.97 -1.44 -6.85
C ALA A 107 20.41 -1.01 -6.50
N ALA A 108 20.58 -0.10 -5.53
CA ALA A 108 21.90 0.32 -5.06
C ALA A 108 22.66 -0.81 -4.37
N LEU A 109 21.98 -1.60 -3.54
CA LEU A 109 22.56 -2.76 -2.88
C LEU A 109 23.00 -3.82 -3.90
N ASN A 110 22.15 -4.12 -4.88
CA ASN A 110 22.47 -5.07 -5.95
C ASN A 110 23.72 -4.62 -6.74
N ARG A 111 23.81 -3.33 -7.11
CA ARG A 111 25.01 -2.76 -7.76
C ARG A 111 26.28 -2.91 -6.90
N ARG A 112 26.17 -2.79 -5.56
CA ARG A 112 27.31 -2.97 -4.64
C ARG A 112 27.75 -4.43 -4.57
N GLN A 113 26.81 -5.36 -4.50
CA GLN A 113 27.10 -6.81 -4.48
C GLN A 113 27.72 -7.27 -5.80
N ALA A 114 27.19 -6.82 -6.95
CA ALA A 114 27.76 -7.13 -8.26
C ALA A 114 29.21 -6.64 -8.39
N LYS A 115 29.52 -5.43 -7.90
CA LYS A 115 30.89 -4.89 -7.87
C LYS A 115 31.83 -5.65 -6.92
N ALA A 116 31.30 -6.21 -5.83
CA ALA A 116 32.09 -7.01 -4.89
C ALA A 116 32.39 -8.41 -5.46
N ALA A 117 31.42 -9.01 -6.17
CA ALA A 117 31.59 -10.30 -6.82
C ALA A 117 32.58 -10.27 -8.00
N ASP A 118 32.64 -9.16 -8.73
CA ASP A 118 33.57 -8.96 -9.85
C ASP A 118 35.03 -8.82 -9.38
N ARG A 119 35.28 -8.08 -8.28
CA ARG A 119 36.63 -7.93 -7.70
C ARG A 119 37.18 -9.21 -7.08
N GLY A 120 36.33 -10.13 -6.64
CA GLY A 120 36.76 -11.43 -6.09
C GLY A 120 37.10 -12.48 -7.15
N ARG A 121 37.01 -12.15 -8.45
CA ARG A 121 37.34 -13.04 -9.57
C ARG A 121 38.70 -12.76 -10.23
N GLU A 122 39.37 -11.68 -9.83
CA GLU A 122 40.67 -11.25 -10.34
C GLU A 122 41.84 -11.59 -9.40
N GLU A 123 41.59 -12.31 -8.29
CA GLU A 123 42.60 -12.87 -7.38
C GLU A 123 42.69 -14.40 -7.53
#